data_AF-A0A3D1M646-F1
#
_entry.id   AF-A0A3D1M646-F1
#
_cell.length_a   1.000
_cell.length_b   1.000
_cell.length_c   1.000
_cell.angle_alpha   90.00
_cell.angle_beta   90.00
_cell.angle_gamma   90.00
#
_symmetry.space_group_name_H-M   'P 1'
#
loop_
_entity.id
_entity.type
_entity.pdbx_description
1 polymer ?
#
loop_
_entity_poly.entity_id
_entity_poly.type
_entity_poly.pdbx_seq_one_letter_code
_entity_poly.pdbx_strand_id
1 'polypeptide(L)'
;EKGIHKRGCEINRIVQGCTGIRRTTGQHPGGIVVLPVGEDINSFTPVQHPADDPDSDIISTHFDYHSIDSNLLKLDILGHDDPTMIRMLEDLTDVDATKIPLDEPKVMSLFQRTDALDIRPEDIRGTSLGCLGIPEFGTDFAMQMLRDTKPQNFTDLCRISGLSHGTDVYLGNAETLIKEGKCTLGTAICCRDDIMVYLINRGMDSEESFSIMEKVRKGIVAKGACKNWPEWVKDMKDHGVPDWYIWSCQKIKYMFPKGHAVAYVMMAYRIAWYKIYRPLAYYAAFFSIRAKAFSYEKMCMGKQKLESLMDDYEKRSDELSNMEQDQYRDMRIVQEMYARGFEFMPIDLYRAQAHRFQIIDGKIMPSLDAIEGLGAVAADTIVLAARDGEFLSKDDFRRRAKVGKSISDTLSRLGILKDLPETNQISLFDFVKEA
;
A
#
# COMPACT_ATOMS: atom_id res chain seq x y z
N GLU A 1 -36.01 -4.34 8.91
CA GLU A 1 -36.72 -5.56 9.33
C GLU A 1 -37.49 -5.54 10.66
N LYS A 2 -37.45 -4.50 11.53
CA LYS A 2 -38.43 -4.43 12.64
C LYS A 2 -39.11 -3.07 12.88
N GLY A 3 -39.07 -2.11 11.94
CA GLY A 3 -39.90 -0.88 12.01
C GLY A 3 -39.74 0.02 13.25
N ILE A 4 -38.84 -0.29 14.18
CA ILE A 4 -38.62 0.48 15.41
C ILE A 4 -37.61 1.57 15.09
N HIS A 5 -38.11 2.79 14.90
CA HIS A 5 -37.27 3.96 14.79
C HIS A 5 -36.73 4.36 16.18
N LYS A 6 -35.40 4.43 16.33
CA LYS A 6 -34.75 4.94 17.55
C LYS A 6 -34.10 6.29 17.24
N ARG A 7 -34.04 7.16 18.25
CA ARG A 7 -33.29 8.43 18.14
C ARG A 7 -31.80 8.11 17.97
N GLY A 8 -31.07 8.92 17.20
CA GLY A 8 -29.64 8.73 16.99
C GLY A 8 -28.83 8.64 18.29
N CYS A 9 -29.22 9.38 19.33
CA CYS A 9 -28.59 9.29 20.66
C CYS A 9 -28.76 7.92 21.33
N GLU A 10 -29.92 7.27 21.18
CA GLU A 10 -30.16 5.92 21.72
C GLU A 10 -29.41 4.87 20.92
N ILE A 11 -29.33 5.03 19.59
CA ILE A 11 -28.50 4.19 18.73
C ILE A 11 -27.04 4.29 19.16
N ASN A 12 -26.50 5.50 19.32
CA ASN A 12 -25.10 5.71 19.73
C ASN A 12 -24.80 5.13 21.12
N ARG A 13 -25.73 5.27 22.08
CA ARG A 13 -25.60 4.66 23.41
C ARG A 13 -25.51 3.12 23.32
N ILE A 14 -26.38 2.50 22.52
CA ILE A 14 -26.38 1.04 22.32
C ILE A 14 -25.08 0.61 21.62
N VAL A 15 -24.66 1.32 20.57
CA VAL A 15 -23.40 1.06 19.86
C VAL A 15 -22.21 1.05 20.83
N GLN A 16 -22.11 2.04 21.71
CA GLN A 16 -21.06 2.09 22.73
C GLN A 16 -21.09 0.86 23.66
N GLY A 17 -22.28 0.37 24.03
CA GLY A 17 -22.43 -0.84 24.84
C GLY A 17 -22.10 -2.15 24.11
N CYS A 18 -22.07 -2.14 22.78
CA CYS A 18 -21.72 -3.31 21.96
C CYS A 18 -20.26 -3.33 21.50
N THR A 19 -19.55 -2.19 21.58
CA THR A 19 -18.15 -2.09 21.17
C THR A 19 -17.21 -2.81 22.15
N GLY A 20 -16.18 -3.47 21.63
CA GLY A 20 -15.17 -4.19 22.44
C GLY A 20 -15.54 -5.63 22.81
N ILE A 21 -16.74 -6.10 22.47
CA ILE A 21 -17.13 -7.50 22.68
C ILE A 21 -16.42 -8.39 21.65
N ARG A 22 -15.71 -9.43 22.12
CA ARG A 22 -15.05 -10.42 21.27
C ARG A 22 -16.07 -11.13 20.37
N ARG A 23 -15.79 -11.17 19.06
CA ARG A 23 -16.64 -11.86 18.05
C ARG A 23 -15.95 -13.08 17.43
N THR A 24 -14.66 -12.98 17.13
CA THR A 24 -13.86 -14.03 16.47
C THR A 24 -12.43 -14.04 17.02
N THR A 25 -11.66 -15.08 16.69
CA THR A 25 -10.19 -15.08 16.79
C THR A 25 -9.58 -15.08 15.39
N GLY A 26 -8.29 -14.81 15.31
CA GLY A 26 -7.57 -14.74 14.04
C GLY A 26 -6.08 -14.77 14.27
N GLN A 27 -5.33 -14.44 13.23
CA GLN A 27 -3.88 -14.50 13.23
C GLN A 27 -3.28 -13.09 13.30
N HIS A 28 -2.16 -12.93 14.03
CA HIS A 28 -1.34 -11.74 13.90
C HIS A 28 -0.74 -11.70 12.48
N PRO A 29 -0.64 -10.55 11.81
CA PRO A 29 -0.15 -10.44 10.42
C PRO A 29 1.31 -10.89 10.13
N GLY A 30 2.00 -11.52 11.08
CA GLY A 30 3.40 -11.95 10.91
C GLY A 30 4.18 -12.13 12.21
N GLY A 31 3.55 -11.97 13.37
CA GLY A 31 4.21 -12.09 14.66
C GLY A 31 4.37 -13.54 15.06
N ILE A 32 5.61 -14.01 15.16
CA ILE A 32 5.96 -15.35 15.63
C ILE A 32 6.48 -15.26 17.06
N VAL A 33 5.82 -15.95 17.98
CA VAL A 33 6.23 -16.02 19.38
C VAL A 33 7.32 -17.08 19.53
N VAL A 34 8.46 -16.69 20.11
CA VAL A 34 9.61 -17.58 20.29
C VAL A 34 9.64 -18.09 21.73
N LEU A 35 9.44 -19.39 21.90
CA LEU A 35 9.51 -20.07 23.19
C LEU A 35 10.97 -20.43 23.51
N PRO A 36 11.50 -20.05 24.69
CA PRO A 36 12.82 -20.50 25.13
C PRO A 36 12.92 -22.02 25.26
N VAL A 37 14.09 -22.58 24.95
CA VAL A 37 14.33 -24.02 25.05
C VAL A 37 14.15 -24.47 26.50
N GLY A 38 13.31 -25.48 26.71
CA GLY A 38 13.03 -26.06 28.02
C GLY A 38 11.80 -25.49 28.73
N GLU A 39 11.19 -24.44 28.18
CA GLU A 39 9.92 -23.89 28.68
C GLU A 39 8.70 -24.57 28.01
N ASP A 40 7.55 -24.54 28.69
CA ASP A 40 6.26 -24.94 28.14
C ASP A 40 5.44 -23.68 27.81
N ILE A 41 4.88 -23.59 26.60
CA ILE A 41 4.06 -22.45 26.21
C ILE A 41 2.87 -22.21 27.16
N ASN A 42 2.33 -23.28 27.76
CA ASN A 42 1.18 -23.21 28.66
C ASN A 42 1.51 -22.52 30.00
N SER A 43 2.79 -22.31 30.32
CA SER A 43 3.18 -21.47 31.47
C SER A 43 2.95 -19.97 31.21
N PHE A 44 2.84 -19.58 29.93
CA PHE A 44 2.60 -18.20 29.50
C PHE A 44 1.19 -17.98 28.97
N THR A 45 0.69 -18.87 28.12
CA THR A 45 -0.61 -18.73 27.47
C THR A 45 -1.14 -20.08 26.96
N PRO A 46 -2.45 -20.33 27.02
CA PRO A 46 -3.04 -21.44 26.26
C PRO A 46 -2.81 -21.26 24.76
N VAL A 47 -2.97 -22.33 23.99
CA VAL A 47 -2.88 -22.30 22.53
C VAL A 47 -4.20 -22.72 21.89
N GLN A 48 -4.44 -22.24 20.67
CA GLN A 48 -5.61 -22.59 19.87
C GLN A 48 -5.32 -22.46 18.37
N HIS A 49 -6.25 -22.92 17.53
CA HIS A 49 -6.23 -22.57 16.11
C HIS A 49 -6.92 -21.22 15.86
N PRO A 50 -6.44 -20.43 14.88
CA PRO A 50 -7.09 -19.19 14.48
C PRO A 50 -8.49 -19.50 13.93
N ALA A 51 -9.49 -18.71 14.35
CA ALA A 51 -10.90 -18.89 13.99
C ALA A 51 -11.48 -20.30 14.29
N ASP A 52 -10.81 -21.05 15.17
CA ASP A 52 -11.14 -22.44 15.54
C ASP A 52 -11.17 -23.40 14.33
N ASP A 53 -10.39 -23.11 13.28
CA ASP A 53 -10.22 -23.97 12.11
C ASP A 53 -9.30 -25.17 12.43
N PRO A 54 -9.84 -26.41 12.48
CA PRO A 54 -9.07 -27.59 12.84
C PRO A 54 -8.06 -28.02 11.77
N ASP A 55 -8.23 -27.55 10.52
CA ASP A 55 -7.35 -27.88 9.40
C ASP A 55 -6.24 -26.84 9.22
N SER A 56 -6.15 -25.83 10.10
CA SER A 56 -5.10 -24.82 10.05
C SER A 56 -3.75 -25.36 10.53
N ASP A 57 -2.73 -25.27 9.68
CA ASP A 57 -1.34 -25.57 10.03
C ASP A 57 -0.74 -24.62 11.09
N ILE A 58 -1.48 -23.58 11.49
CA ILE A 58 -1.02 -22.53 12.38
C ILE A 58 -1.62 -22.72 13.77
N ILE A 59 -0.74 -22.79 14.77
CA ILE A 59 -1.10 -22.73 16.19
C ILE A 59 -0.88 -21.29 16.67
N SER A 60 -1.92 -20.70 17.25
CA SER A 60 -1.94 -19.33 17.77
C SER A 60 -1.96 -19.31 19.30
N THR A 61 -1.39 -18.27 19.90
CA THR A 61 -1.54 -17.99 21.34
C THR A 61 -2.98 -17.55 21.63
N HIS A 62 -3.54 -18.03 22.73
CA HIS A 62 -4.89 -17.64 23.15
C HIS A 62 -4.92 -16.19 23.66
N PHE A 63 -3.86 -15.79 24.37
CA PHE A 63 -3.64 -14.39 24.69
C PHE A 63 -3.08 -13.65 23.48
N ASP A 64 -3.51 -12.40 23.31
CA ASP A 64 -2.84 -11.49 22.38
C ASP A 64 -1.41 -11.20 22.85
N TYR A 65 -0.55 -10.76 21.93
CA TYR A 65 0.85 -10.50 22.26
C TYR A 65 1.01 -9.39 23.31
N HIS A 66 0.11 -8.41 23.38
CA HIS A 66 0.19 -7.33 24.38
C HIS A 66 0.11 -7.85 25.82
N SER A 67 -0.50 -9.00 26.02
CA SER A 67 -0.61 -9.63 27.34
C SER A 67 0.65 -10.40 27.75
N ILE A 68 1.55 -10.69 26.81
CA ILE A 68 2.76 -11.53 27.01
C ILE A 68 4.05 -10.88 26.46
N ASP A 69 4.02 -9.61 26.07
CA ASP A 69 5.14 -8.93 25.41
C ASP A 69 6.37 -8.77 26.30
N SER A 70 6.16 -8.69 27.61
CA SER A 70 7.20 -8.64 28.63
C SER A 70 7.84 -10.00 28.94
N ASN A 71 7.25 -11.10 28.45
CA ASN A 71 7.66 -12.47 28.79
C ASN A 71 8.35 -13.18 27.64
N LEU A 72 7.81 -13.03 26.42
CA LEU A 72 8.23 -13.79 25.26
C LEU A 72 8.70 -12.88 24.12
N LEU A 73 9.81 -13.29 23.49
CA LEU A 73 10.34 -12.63 22.31
C LEU A 73 9.41 -12.87 21.12
N LYS A 74 9.29 -11.85 20.26
CA LYS A 74 8.53 -11.93 19.01
C LYS A 74 9.42 -11.59 17.82
N LEU A 75 9.30 -12.40 16.77
CA LEU A 75 9.82 -12.09 15.45
C LEU A 75 8.66 -11.58 14.58
N ASP A 76 8.72 -10.32 14.14
CA ASP A 76 7.73 -9.78 13.20
C ASP A 76 8.18 -10.05 11.75
N ILE A 77 7.71 -11.16 11.19
CA ILE A 77 7.92 -11.59 9.81
C ILE A 77 6.71 -11.14 8.98
N LEU A 78 6.68 -9.85 8.63
CA LEU A 78 5.55 -9.24 7.93
C LEU A 78 5.62 -9.46 6.41
N GLY A 79 4.47 -9.64 5.78
CA GLY A 79 4.32 -9.52 4.33
C GLY A 79 4.26 -8.04 3.92
N HIS A 80 4.93 -7.67 2.82
CA HIS A 80 4.91 -6.32 2.28
C HIS A 80 5.08 -6.32 0.75
N ASP A 81 4.49 -5.34 0.07
CA ASP A 81 4.54 -5.27 -1.40
C ASP A 81 5.86 -4.74 -1.93
N ASP A 82 6.55 -3.86 -1.18
CA ASP A 82 7.85 -3.27 -1.58
C ASP A 82 8.89 -4.33 -2.01
N PRO A 83 9.21 -5.36 -1.20
CA PRO A 83 10.12 -6.43 -1.64
C PRO A 83 9.63 -7.17 -2.88
N THR A 84 8.33 -7.47 -2.96
CA THR A 84 7.72 -8.18 -4.10
C THR A 84 7.82 -7.36 -5.38
N MET A 85 7.57 -6.06 -5.29
CA MET A 85 7.69 -5.12 -6.41
C MET A 85 9.13 -4.96 -6.85
N ILE A 86 10.07 -4.75 -5.93
CA ILE A 86 11.50 -4.67 -6.25
C ILE A 86 11.95 -5.97 -6.91
N ARG A 87 11.60 -7.14 -6.37
CA ARG A 87 11.96 -8.43 -6.95
C ARG A 87 11.47 -8.57 -8.39
N MET A 88 10.22 -8.22 -8.67
CA MET A 88 9.68 -8.24 -10.03
C MET A 88 10.40 -7.24 -10.94
N LEU A 89 10.78 -6.07 -10.44
CA LEU A 89 11.54 -5.08 -11.20
C LEU A 89 12.94 -5.59 -11.55
N GLU A 90 13.64 -6.24 -10.62
CA GLU A 90 14.92 -6.89 -10.89
C GLU A 90 14.75 -7.99 -11.95
N ASP A 91 13.75 -8.87 -11.79
CA ASP A 91 13.48 -9.96 -12.74
C ASP A 91 13.14 -9.46 -14.16
N LEU A 92 12.48 -8.29 -14.27
CA LEU A 92 12.12 -7.69 -15.57
C LEU A 92 13.27 -6.92 -16.22
N THR A 93 14.27 -6.46 -15.47
CA THR A 93 15.26 -5.49 -15.96
C THR A 93 16.72 -5.93 -15.81
N ASP A 94 16.97 -6.99 -15.06
CA ASP A 94 18.30 -7.48 -14.66
C ASP A 94 19.15 -6.42 -13.94
N VAL A 95 18.48 -5.44 -13.31
CA VAL A 95 19.13 -4.40 -12.51
C VAL A 95 19.12 -4.82 -11.04
N ASP A 96 20.31 -4.87 -10.43
CA ASP A 96 20.46 -5.09 -8.99
C ASP A 96 20.01 -3.84 -8.22
N ALA A 97 18.86 -3.93 -7.55
CA ALA A 97 18.26 -2.80 -6.84
C ALA A 97 19.13 -2.31 -5.69
N THR A 98 20.03 -3.13 -5.15
CA THR A 98 20.94 -2.73 -4.06
C THR A 98 22.01 -1.75 -4.53
N LYS A 99 22.33 -1.74 -5.83
CA LYS A 99 23.33 -0.87 -6.46
C LYS A 99 22.77 0.46 -6.97
N ILE A 100 21.45 0.67 -6.90
CA ILE A 100 20.83 1.93 -7.32
C ILE A 100 21.29 3.06 -6.38
N PRO A 101 21.83 4.17 -6.91
CA PRO A 101 22.26 5.32 -6.11
C PRO A 101 21.07 6.02 -5.45
N LEU A 102 21.27 6.55 -4.23
CA LEU A 102 20.23 7.21 -3.43
C LEU A 102 20.34 8.75 -3.46
N ASP A 103 21.10 9.29 -4.39
CA ASP A 103 21.43 10.72 -4.54
C ASP A 103 21.27 11.23 -5.98
N GLU A 104 20.58 10.46 -6.83
CA GLU A 104 20.35 10.80 -8.23
C GLU A 104 19.41 12.04 -8.37
N PRO A 105 19.87 13.15 -9.00
CA PRO A 105 19.09 14.40 -9.07
C PRO A 105 17.76 14.32 -9.83
N LYS A 106 17.68 13.56 -10.92
CA LYS A 106 16.46 13.31 -11.70
C LYS A 106 15.45 12.49 -10.90
N VAL A 107 15.89 11.54 -10.07
CA VAL A 107 15.00 10.84 -9.14
C VAL A 107 14.48 11.78 -8.06
N MET A 108 15.35 12.62 -7.50
CA MET A 108 14.95 13.61 -6.51
C MET A 108 13.92 14.63 -7.06
N SER A 109 14.00 14.97 -8.35
CA SER A 109 13.07 15.94 -8.95
C SER A 109 11.62 15.44 -9.04
N LEU A 110 11.37 14.12 -9.03
CA LEU A 110 10.00 13.55 -8.98
C LEU A 110 9.21 14.02 -7.76
N PHE A 111 9.89 14.24 -6.64
CA PHE A 111 9.28 14.69 -5.39
C PHE A 111 8.98 16.19 -5.38
N GLN A 112 9.32 16.91 -6.45
CA GLN A 112 9.16 18.35 -6.58
C GLN A 112 8.35 18.77 -7.81
N ARG A 113 8.38 17.97 -8.89
CA ARG A 113 7.78 18.30 -10.19
C ARG A 113 7.62 17.06 -11.09
N THR A 114 6.96 17.22 -12.24
CA THR A 114 6.70 16.14 -13.22
C THR A 114 7.74 16.05 -14.35
N ASP A 115 8.72 16.95 -14.41
CA ASP A 115 9.65 17.08 -15.54
C ASP A 115 10.46 15.80 -15.82
N ALA A 116 10.85 15.06 -14.79
CA ALA A 116 11.58 13.80 -14.93
C ALA A 116 10.78 12.69 -15.63
N LEU A 117 9.46 12.86 -15.76
CA LEU A 117 8.56 11.94 -16.45
C LEU A 117 8.22 12.38 -17.87
N ASP A 118 8.74 13.54 -18.32
CA ASP A 118 8.48 14.15 -19.64
C ASP A 118 6.99 14.47 -19.88
N ILE A 119 6.24 14.82 -18.82
CA ILE A 119 4.83 15.22 -18.87
C ILE A 119 4.60 16.51 -18.08
N ARG A 120 3.48 17.19 -18.34
CA ARG A 120 3.06 18.38 -17.60
C ARG A 120 1.98 18.03 -16.56
N PRO A 121 1.84 18.82 -15.48
CA PRO A 121 0.79 18.59 -14.49
C PRO A 121 -0.62 18.50 -15.10
N GLU A 122 -0.91 19.28 -16.14
CA GLU A 122 -2.21 19.29 -16.82
C GLU A 122 -2.52 17.95 -17.51
N ASP A 123 -1.49 17.19 -17.90
CA ASP A 123 -1.66 15.88 -18.53
C ASP A 123 -2.12 14.81 -17.51
N ILE A 124 -2.03 15.12 -16.21
CA ILE A 124 -2.42 14.26 -15.07
C ILE A 124 -3.28 15.01 -14.04
N ARG A 125 -4.26 15.79 -14.54
CA ARG A 125 -5.28 16.51 -13.76
C ARG A 125 -4.72 17.47 -12.71
N GLY A 126 -3.66 18.18 -13.07
CA GLY A 126 -3.01 19.18 -12.23
C GLY A 126 -2.14 18.58 -11.13
N THR A 127 -1.87 17.27 -11.15
CA THR A 127 -0.92 16.66 -10.21
C THR A 127 0.47 17.22 -10.50
N SER A 128 0.98 18.05 -9.58
CA SER A 128 2.21 18.82 -9.78
C SER A 128 3.49 18.04 -9.50
N LEU A 129 3.42 16.84 -8.92
CA LEU A 129 4.57 16.01 -8.53
C LEU A 129 4.58 14.70 -9.33
N GLY A 130 5.77 14.16 -9.59
CA GLY A 130 5.98 12.89 -10.29
C GLY A 130 5.93 11.64 -9.40
N CYS A 131 5.46 11.73 -8.16
CA CYS A 131 5.51 10.64 -7.18
C CYS A 131 4.24 9.76 -7.10
N LEU A 132 3.30 9.88 -8.03
CA LEU A 132 2.15 8.96 -8.13
C LEU A 132 2.60 7.49 -8.15
N GLY A 133 2.03 6.67 -7.27
CA GLY A 133 2.36 5.24 -7.16
C GLY A 133 3.70 4.92 -6.50
N ILE A 134 4.48 5.93 -6.08
CA ILE A 134 5.66 5.72 -5.23
C ILE A 134 5.19 5.44 -3.80
N PRO A 135 5.64 4.35 -3.13
CA PRO A 135 5.22 4.07 -1.76
C PRO A 135 5.59 5.23 -0.84
N GLU A 136 4.75 5.44 0.18
CA GLU A 136 4.74 6.58 1.11
C GLU A 136 4.43 7.95 0.49
N PHE A 137 4.97 8.25 -0.69
CA PHE A 137 4.95 9.59 -1.28
C PHE A 137 3.84 9.81 -2.32
N GLY A 138 3.19 8.74 -2.80
CA GLY A 138 2.17 8.80 -3.85
C GLY A 138 0.76 9.15 -3.38
N THR A 139 0.54 9.34 -2.08
CA THR A 139 -0.76 9.75 -1.53
C THR A 139 -0.96 11.25 -1.63
N ASP A 140 -2.21 11.73 -1.76
CA ASP A 140 -2.48 13.17 -1.83
C ASP A 140 -2.00 13.93 -0.59
N PHE A 141 -2.08 13.28 0.59
CA PHE A 141 -1.55 13.81 1.84
C PHE A 141 -0.03 13.98 1.81
N ALA A 142 0.72 12.94 1.46
CA ALA A 142 2.18 13.02 1.37
C ALA A 142 2.63 13.97 0.25
N MET A 143 1.94 14.00 -0.88
CA MET A 143 2.19 14.96 -1.96
C MET A 143 1.94 16.41 -1.53
N GLN A 144 0.94 16.66 -0.69
CA GLN A 144 0.74 17.99 -0.11
C GLN A 144 1.93 18.38 0.78
N MET A 145 2.40 17.46 1.63
CA MET A 145 3.57 17.69 2.47
C MET A 145 4.83 17.97 1.64
N LEU A 146 5.06 17.23 0.55
CA LEU A 146 6.17 17.45 -0.37
C LEU A 146 6.11 18.86 -0.99
N ARG A 147 4.92 19.34 -1.38
CA ARG A 147 4.73 20.71 -1.90
C ARG A 147 5.05 21.78 -0.86
N ASP A 148 4.59 21.58 0.38
CA ASP A 148 4.77 22.53 1.47
C ASP A 148 6.24 22.63 1.90
N THR A 149 6.94 21.48 1.90
CA THR A 149 8.29 21.35 2.49
C THR A 149 9.42 21.43 1.48
N LYS A 150 9.17 21.15 0.18
CA LYS A 150 10.13 21.22 -0.94
C LYS A 150 11.47 20.53 -0.62
N PRO A 151 11.47 19.21 -0.41
CA PRO A 151 12.68 18.49 0.00
C PRO A 151 13.80 18.64 -1.04
N GLN A 152 15.03 18.80 -0.56
CA GLN A 152 16.21 19.01 -1.40
C GLN A 152 17.11 17.77 -1.51
N ASN A 153 17.02 16.86 -0.54
CA ASN A 153 17.88 15.70 -0.45
C ASN A 153 17.17 14.49 0.16
N PHE A 154 17.85 13.33 0.15
CA PHE A 154 17.34 12.07 0.70
C PHE A 154 16.94 12.17 2.19
N THR A 155 17.69 12.93 3.00
CA THR A 155 17.37 13.09 4.43
C THR A 155 16.06 13.84 4.63
N ASP A 156 15.75 14.82 3.77
CA ASP A 156 14.48 15.53 3.80
C ASP A 156 13.31 14.58 3.50
N LEU A 157 13.47 13.64 2.56
CA LEU A 157 12.47 12.60 2.30
C LEU A 157 12.25 11.69 3.52
N CYS A 158 13.32 11.28 4.22
CA CYS A 158 13.21 10.52 5.46
C CYS A 158 12.44 11.29 6.54
N ARG A 159 12.66 12.60 6.64
CA ARG A 159 11.94 13.47 7.58
C ARG A 159 10.45 13.55 7.23
N ILE A 160 10.14 13.75 5.96
CA ILE A 160 8.75 13.81 5.47
C ILE A 160 8.04 12.49 5.69
N SER A 161 8.69 11.35 5.46
CA SER A 161 8.15 10.02 5.78
C SER A 161 7.81 9.93 7.28
N GLY A 162 8.72 10.33 8.18
CA GLY A 162 8.42 10.36 9.61
C GLY A 162 7.19 11.21 9.97
N LEU A 163 7.05 12.37 9.31
CA LEU A 163 5.91 13.27 9.50
C LEU A 163 4.59 12.72 8.92
N SER A 164 4.63 11.93 7.84
CA SER A 164 3.43 11.45 7.14
C SER A 164 2.76 10.23 7.79
N HIS A 165 3.48 9.49 8.64
CA HIS A 165 2.96 8.27 9.30
C HIS A 165 2.55 8.47 10.76
N GLY A 166 2.86 9.63 11.34
CA GLY A 166 2.53 9.93 12.73
C GLY A 166 1.17 10.60 12.90
N THR A 167 0.37 10.11 13.85
CA THR A 167 -0.89 10.78 14.21
C THR A 167 -0.59 12.06 14.99
N ASP A 168 -1.15 13.19 14.54
CA ASP A 168 -0.92 14.54 15.06
C ASP A 168 0.57 14.96 15.05
N VAL A 169 1.35 14.42 14.12
CA VAL A 169 2.75 14.82 13.89
C VAL A 169 2.85 16.00 12.92
N TYR A 170 2.16 15.94 11.77
CA TYR A 170 2.16 17.04 10.80
C TYR A 170 1.00 18.01 10.98
N LEU A 171 -0.23 17.58 10.67
CA LEU A 171 -1.43 18.43 10.67
C LEU A 171 -1.67 19.04 12.05
N GLY A 172 -1.77 20.38 12.10
CA GLY A 172 -1.97 21.12 13.35
C GLY A 172 -0.80 21.04 14.35
N ASN A 173 0.36 20.54 13.92
CA ASN A 173 1.58 20.46 14.72
C ASN A 173 2.79 20.96 13.91
N ALA A 174 3.60 20.09 13.30
CA ALA A 174 4.78 20.51 12.54
C ALA A 174 4.43 21.48 11.40
N GLU A 175 3.29 21.28 10.73
CA GLU A 175 2.77 22.20 9.70
C GLU A 175 2.60 23.63 10.25
N THR A 176 1.97 23.76 11.43
CA THR A 176 1.75 25.06 12.10
C THR A 176 3.08 25.71 12.47
N LEU A 177 4.00 24.93 13.04
CA LEU A 177 5.30 25.43 13.48
C LEU A 177 6.18 25.90 12.32
N ILE A 178 6.11 25.22 11.18
CA ILE A 178 6.81 25.60 9.94
C ILE A 178 6.18 26.89 9.37
N LYS A 179 4.84 26.97 9.30
CA LYS A 179 4.14 28.17 8.80
C LYS A 179 4.36 29.40 9.67
N GLU A 180 4.46 29.23 10.99
CA GLU A 180 4.77 30.31 11.94
C GLU A 180 6.25 30.70 11.97
N GLY A 181 7.12 30.00 11.23
CA GLY A 181 8.57 30.25 11.22
C GLY A 181 9.27 29.87 12.52
N LYS A 182 8.64 29.07 13.39
CA LYS A 182 9.22 28.59 14.65
C LYS A 182 10.23 27.47 14.45
N CYS A 183 10.07 26.68 13.39
CA CYS A 183 11.01 25.66 12.97
C CYS A 183 11.09 25.55 11.45
N THR A 184 12.07 24.80 10.96
CA THR A 184 12.22 24.40 9.55
C THR A 184 12.00 22.89 9.47
N LEU A 185 11.89 22.31 8.27
CA LEU A 185 11.89 20.84 8.11
C LEU A 185 13.09 20.18 8.81
N GLY A 186 14.26 20.83 8.75
CA GLY A 186 15.48 20.34 9.38
C GLY A 186 15.49 20.40 10.92
N THR A 187 14.61 21.19 11.54
CA THR A 187 14.53 21.34 13.01
C THR A 187 13.21 20.85 13.61
N ALA A 188 12.23 20.47 12.79
CA ALA A 188 11.00 19.84 13.22
C ALA A 188 11.24 18.42 13.77
N ILE A 189 10.37 17.98 14.69
CA ILE A 189 10.36 16.62 15.23
C ILE A 189 9.75 15.69 14.18
N CYS A 190 10.59 14.93 13.48
CA CYS A 190 10.15 14.08 12.37
C CYS A 190 10.18 12.60 12.74
N CYS A 191 11.13 12.20 13.58
CA CYS A 191 11.26 10.84 14.09
C CYS A 191 11.47 10.87 15.60
N ARG A 192 11.18 9.77 16.30
CA ARG A 192 11.40 9.69 17.76
C ARG A 192 12.85 9.98 18.15
N ASP A 193 13.79 9.52 17.34
CA ASP A 193 15.23 9.67 17.57
C ASP A 193 15.64 11.15 17.61
N ASP A 194 14.94 12.02 16.89
CA ASP A 194 15.18 13.48 16.92
C ASP A 194 14.92 14.05 18.33
N ILE A 195 14.00 13.46 19.10
CA ILE A 195 13.73 13.87 20.48
C ILE A 195 14.90 13.53 21.37
N MET A 196 15.27 12.25 21.42
CA MET A 196 16.34 11.79 22.29
C MET A 196 17.66 12.52 21.99
N VAL A 197 18.05 12.58 20.72
CA VAL A 197 19.32 13.20 20.32
C VAL A 197 19.31 14.71 20.58
N TYR A 198 18.19 15.38 20.33
CA TYR A 198 18.08 16.82 20.60
C TYR A 198 18.23 17.11 22.10
N LEU A 199 17.51 16.40 22.97
CA LEU A 199 17.55 16.64 24.42
C LEU A 199 18.93 16.36 25.02
N ILE A 200 19.60 15.28 24.59
CA ILE A 200 20.99 14.99 24.98
C ILE A 200 21.93 16.12 24.54
N ASN A 201 21.79 16.62 23.31
CA ASN A 201 22.59 17.74 22.82
C ASN A 201 22.32 19.06 23.56
N ARG A 202 21.17 19.19 24.22
CA ARG A 202 20.85 20.32 25.12
C ARG A 202 21.42 20.14 26.53
N GLY A 203 22.04 19.00 26.83
CA GLY A 203 22.69 18.71 28.10
C GLY A 203 21.85 17.87 29.07
N MET A 204 20.66 17.40 28.67
CA MET A 204 19.82 16.55 29.51
C MET A 204 20.39 15.14 29.68
N ASP A 205 19.99 14.46 30.75
CA ASP A 205 20.37 13.06 30.99
C ASP A 205 19.88 12.12 29.87
N SER A 206 20.68 11.09 29.57
CA SER A 206 20.41 10.18 28.46
C SER A 206 19.24 9.23 28.72
N GLU A 207 19.08 8.73 29.95
CA GLU A 207 17.97 7.86 30.34
C GLU A 207 16.66 8.65 30.40
N GLU A 208 16.71 9.87 30.91
CA GLU A 208 15.58 10.80 30.88
C GLU A 208 15.17 11.13 29.43
N SER A 209 16.13 11.50 28.57
CA SER A 209 15.87 11.82 27.16
C SER A 209 15.26 10.64 26.40
N PHE A 210 15.74 9.42 26.65
CA PHE A 210 15.16 8.19 26.11
C PHE A 210 13.72 7.97 26.61
N SER A 211 13.48 8.18 27.90
CA SER A 211 12.17 8.02 28.52
C SER A 211 11.15 9.02 27.95
N ILE A 212 11.56 10.30 27.81
CA ILE A 212 10.74 11.34 27.17
C ILE A 212 10.37 10.92 25.75
N MET A 213 11.36 10.53 24.93
CA MET A 213 11.15 10.05 23.57
C MET A 213 10.11 8.91 23.52
N GLU A 214 10.28 7.86 24.34
CA GLU A 214 9.40 6.70 24.33
C GLU A 214 7.97 7.03 24.79
N LYS A 215 7.79 7.96 25.73
CA LYS A 215 6.46 8.40 26.16
C LYS A 215 5.78 9.30 25.13
N VAL A 216 6.52 10.17 24.45
CA VAL A 216 6.01 11.04 23.37
C VAL A 216 5.59 10.19 22.16
N ARG A 217 6.47 9.30 21.67
CA ARG A 217 6.17 8.48 20.47
C ARG A 217 5.01 7.51 20.64
N LYS A 218 4.65 7.16 21.89
CA LYS A 218 3.48 6.32 22.25
C LYS A 218 2.20 7.15 22.53
N GLY A 219 2.28 8.48 22.42
CA GLY A 219 1.18 9.39 22.71
C GLY A 219 0.77 9.43 24.17
N ILE A 220 1.61 8.94 25.09
CA ILE A 220 1.30 8.92 26.53
C ILE A 220 1.27 10.35 27.07
N VAL A 221 2.17 11.20 26.58
CA VAL A 221 2.18 12.64 26.91
C VAL A 221 0.93 13.33 26.36
N ALA A 222 0.59 13.10 25.09
CA ALA A 222 -0.61 13.69 24.47
C ALA A 222 -1.92 13.28 25.15
N LYS A 223 -1.98 12.08 25.73
CA LYS A 223 -3.11 11.59 26.53
C LYS A 223 -3.15 12.14 27.95
N GLY A 224 -2.14 12.91 28.39
CA GLY A 224 -2.03 13.37 29.77
C GLY A 224 -1.74 12.26 30.79
N ALA A 225 -1.27 11.10 30.33
CA ALA A 225 -1.03 9.93 31.17
C ALA A 225 0.43 9.83 31.69
N CYS A 226 1.29 10.79 31.32
CA CYS A 226 2.68 10.85 31.77
C CYS A 226 2.79 11.65 33.07
N LYS A 227 2.93 10.96 34.20
CA LYS A 227 3.01 11.58 35.54
C LYS A 227 4.23 12.50 35.71
N ASN A 228 5.37 12.12 35.13
CA ASN A 228 6.64 12.84 35.25
C ASN A 228 6.72 14.04 34.28
N TRP A 229 5.73 14.23 33.41
CA TRP A 229 5.77 15.28 32.40
C TRP A 229 6.02 16.69 32.97
N PRO A 230 5.40 17.12 34.09
CA PRO A 230 5.67 18.45 34.66
C PRO A 230 7.14 18.66 35.07
N GLU A 231 7.79 17.62 35.59
CA GLU A 231 9.21 17.65 35.97
C GLU A 231 10.09 17.71 34.73
N TRP A 232 9.82 16.88 33.72
CA TRP A 232 10.53 16.90 32.44
C TRP A 232 10.35 18.23 31.69
N VAL A 233 9.20 18.88 31.78
CA VAL A 233 8.98 20.24 31.23
C VAL A 233 9.89 21.25 31.91
N LYS A 234 10.06 21.15 33.23
CA LYS A 234 10.97 22.03 33.95
C LYS A 234 12.42 21.77 33.53
N ASP A 235 12.85 20.51 33.49
CA ASP A 235 14.22 20.17 33.11
C ASP A 235 14.54 20.57 31.65
N MET A 236 13.60 20.33 30.73
CA MET A 236 13.68 20.82 29.36
C MET A 236 13.87 22.35 29.32
N LYS A 237 13.13 23.10 30.12
CA LYS A 237 13.26 24.58 30.20
C LYS A 237 14.59 25.01 30.83
N ASP A 238 15.06 24.34 31.86
CA ASP A 238 16.33 24.61 32.53
C ASP A 238 17.51 24.38 31.55
N HIS A 239 17.37 23.44 30.60
CA HIS A 239 18.30 23.21 29.48
C HIS A 239 17.98 24.05 28.22
N GLY A 240 17.07 25.01 28.35
CA GLY A 240 16.70 26.00 27.33
C GLY A 240 15.94 25.45 26.11
N VAL A 241 15.31 24.27 26.23
CA VAL A 241 14.41 23.75 25.20
C VAL A 241 13.23 24.73 25.03
N PRO A 242 12.94 25.18 23.79
CA PRO A 242 11.94 26.21 23.58
C PRO A 242 10.51 25.68 23.80
N ASP A 243 9.60 26.55 24.25
CA ASP A 243 8.21 26.18 24.57
C ASP A 243 7.47 25.51 23.40
N TRP A 244 7.78 25.91 22.15
CA TRP A 244 7.16 25.30 20.98
C TRP A 244 7.51 23.82 20.81
N TYR A 245 8.72 23.42 21.23
CA TYR A 245 9.19 22.04 21.14
C TYR A 245 8.45 21.17 22.15
N ILE A 246 8.32 21.67 23.37
CA ILE A 246 7.56 21.04 24.46
C ILE A 246 6.09 20.88 24.05
N TRP A 247 5.50 21.94 23.49
CA TRP A 247 4.14 21.92 22.97
C TRP A 247 3.95 20.89 21.85
N SER A 248 4.92 20.76 20.95
CA SER A 248 4.88 19.76 19.87
C SER A 248 4.88 18.34 20.44
N CYS A 249 5.74 18.05 21.42
CA CYS A 249 5.78 16.77 22.13
C CYS A 249 4.43 16.39 22.78
N GLN A 250 3.65 17.39 23.23
CA GLN A 250 2.33 17.16 23.83
C GLN A 250 1.22 16.86 22.81
N LYS A 251 1.48 16.98 21.51
CA LYS A 251 0.49 16.69 20.46
C LYS A 251 0.66 15.31 19.84
N ILE A 252 1.89 14.86 19.73
CA ILE A 252 2.25 13.62 19.03
C ILE A 252 1.55 12.42 19.69
N LYS A 253 0.68 11.74 18.95
CA LYS A 253 -0.03 10.53 19.40
C LYS A 253 0.71 9.25 19.02
N TYR A 254 1.44 9.28 17.91
CA TYR A 254 2.28 8.19 17.43
C TYR A 254 3.38 8.73 16.53
N MET A 255 4.59 8.16 16.60
CA MET A 255 5.71 8.60 15.76
C MET A 255 6.69 7.46 15.42
N PHE A 256 7.20 7.49 14.19
CA PHE A 256 8.13 6.49 13.65
C PHE A 256 9.56 6.61 14.22
N PRO A 257 10.29 5.47 14.31
CA PRO A 257 11.73 5.48 14.44
C PRO A 257 12.42 5.82 13.11
N LYS A 258 13.55 6.54 13.19
CA LYS A 258 14.31 6.99 12.03
C LYS A 258 14.79 5.84 11.15
N GLY A 259 15.20 4.72 11.75
CA GLY A 259 15.61 3.53 11.00
C GLY A 259 14.51 2.97 10.08
N HIS A 260 13.25 3.03 10.52
CA HIS A 260 12.11 2.59 9.71
C HIS A 260 11.82 3.57 8.57
N ALA A 261 11.80 4.88 8.85
CA ALA A 261 11.64 5.91 7.83
C ALA A 261 12.74 5.80 6.75
N VAL A 262 14.01 5.63 7.15
CA VAL A 262 15.12 5.43 6.19
C VAL A 262 14.91 4.18 5.35
N ALA A 263 14.57 3.04 5.95
CA ALA A 263 14.37 1.79 5.21
C ALA A 263 13.27 1.91 4.14
N TYR A 264 12.14 2.52 4.48
CA TYR A 264 11.02 2.74 3.57
C TYR A 264 11.37 3.73 2.46
N VAL A 265 12.02 4.85 2.81
CA VAL A 265 12.44 5.83 1.81
C VAL A 265 13.50 5.25 0.86
N MET A 266 14.39 4.37 1.33
CA MET A 266 15.31 3.64 0.44
C MET A 266 14.55 2.81 -0.60
N MET A 267 13.48 2.10 -0.21
CA MET A 267 12.68 1.31 -1.16
C MET A 267 11.91 2.21 -2.12
N ALA A 268 11.25 3.25 -1.60
CA ALA A 268 10.53 4.24 -2.40
C ALA A 268 11.44 4.89 -3.45
N TYR A 269 12.66 5.25 -3.06
CA TYR A 269 13.64 5.86 -3.95
C TYR A 269 14.09 4.91 -5.06
N ARG A 270 14.33 3.63 -4.72
CA ARG A 270 14.67 2.60 -5.72
C ARG A 270 13.53 2.38 -6.71
N ILE A 271 12.28 2.32 -6.24
CA ILE A 271 11.10 2.21 -7.11
C ILE A 271 10.96 3.46 -7.98
N ALA A 272 11.22 4.66 -7.44
CA ALA A 272 11.20 5.91 -8.18
C ALA A 272 12.29 5.95 -9.28
N TRP A 273 13.46 5.36 -9.04
CA TRP A 273 14.48 5.17 -10.06
C TRP A 273 13.94 4.32 -11.23
N TYR A 274 13.30 3.18 -10.96
CA TYR A 274 12.67 2.37 -12.00
C TYR A 274 11.58 3.14 -12.76
N LYS A 275 10.79 3.96 -12.07
CA LYS A 275 9.74 4.79 -12.70
C LYS A 275 10.30 5.73 -13.77
N ILE A 276 11.49 6.29 -13.56
CA ILE A 276 12.18 7.14 -14.56
C ILE A 276 12.86 6.30 -15.63
N TYR A 277 13.73 5.38 -15.20
CA TYR A 277 14.70 4.76 -16.10
C TYR A 277 14.20 3.46 -16.76
N ARG A 278 13.17 2.82 -16.22
CA ARG A 278 12.54 1.57 -16.72
C ARG A 278 11.01 1.64 -16.59
N PRO A 279 10.36 2.63 -17.24
CA PRO A 279 8.95 2.95 -16.98
C PRO A 279 7.98 1.80 -17.27
N LEU A 280 8.15 1.05 -18.37
CA LEU A 280 7.30 -0.12 -18.67
C LEU A 280 7.39 -1.20 -17.58
N ALA A 281 8.58 -1.43 -17.03
CA ALA A 281 8.76 -2.37 -15.91
C ALA A 281 8.12 -1.85 -14.63
N TYR A 282 8.25 -0.55 -14.34
CA TYR A 282 7.55 0.10 -13.24
C TYR A 282 6.04 -0.11 -13.32
N TYR A 283 5.42 0.21 -14.45
CA TYR A 283 3.97 0.09 -14.61
C TYR A 283 3.51 -1.37 -14.58
N ALA A 284 4.22 -2.29 -15.26
CA ALA A 284 3.90 -3.71 -15.22
C ALA A 284 3.97 -4.27 -13.79
N ALA A 285 5.02 -3.94 -13.03
CA ALA A 285 5.15 -4.36 -11.63
C ALA A 285 4.09 -3.72 -10.74
N PHE A 286 3.80 -2.42 -10.92
CA PHE A 286 2.79 -1.71 -10.15
C PHE A 286 1.40 -2.34 -10.32
N PHE A 287 0.96 -2.57 -11.57
CA PHE A 287 -0.37 -3.13 -11.83
C PHE A 287 -0.50 -4.60 -11.42
N SER A 288 0.61 -5.34 -11.36
CA SER A 288 0.61 -6.74 -10.92
C SER A 288 0.56 -6.90 -9.40
N ILE A 289 1.06 -5.92 -8.64
CA ILE A 289 1.36 -6.09 -7.21
C ILE A 289 0.61 -5.09 -6.34
N ARG A 290 0.54 -3.82 -6.74
CA ARG A 290 0.05 -2.73 -5.89
C ARG A 290 -1.32 -2.20 -6.24
N ALA A 291 -1.74 -2.34 -7.49
CA ALA A 291 -3.05 -1.88 -7.90
C ALA A 291 -4.12 -2.65 -7.11
N LYS A 292 -5.03 -1.92 -6.48
CA LYS A 292 -5.98 -2.49 -5.51
C LYS A 292 -7.29 -2.91 -6.15
N ALA A 293 -7.71 -2.19 -7.18
CA ALA A 293 -9.00 -2.37 -7.83
C ALA A 293 -8.87 -2.16 -9.34
N PHE A 294 -7.77 -2.61 -9.93
CA PHE A 294 -7.54 -2.51 -11.37
C PHE A 294 -8.67 -3.18 -12.17
N SER A 295 -9.05 -2.58 -13.30
CA SER A 295 -10.09 -3.10 -14.19
C SER A 295 -9.69 -2.91 -15.64
N TYR A 296 -9.52 -4.02 -16.37
CA TYR A 296 -9.17 -4.02 -17.78
C TYR A 296 -10.18 -3.21 -18.62
N GLU A 297 -11.47 -3.40 -18.37
CA GLU A 297 -12.54 -2.72 -19.09
C GLU A 297 -12.54 -1.21 -18.92
N LYS A 298 -12.14 -0.74 -17.76
CA LYS A 298 -12.14 0.68 -17.39
C LYS A 298 -10.83 1.36 -17.75
N MET A 299 -9.70 0.66 -17.60
CA MET A 299 -8.37 1.26 -17.64
C MET A 299 -7.60 0.97 -18.93
N CYS A 300 -7.78 -0.21 -19.54
CA CYS A 300 -6.97 -0.65 -20.69
C CYS A 300 -7.56 -0.32 -22.06
N MET A 301 -8.78 0.23 -22.10
CA MET A 301 -9.53 0.50 -23.33
C MET A 301 -9.20 1.85 -23.96
N GLY A 302 -7.98 2.34 -23.76
CA GLY A 302 -7.46 3.59 -24.30
C GLY A 302 -7.73 4.83 -23.43
N LYS A 303 -6.90 5.86 -23.66
CA LYS A 303 -6.88 7.10 -22.88
C LYS A 303 -8.24 7.80 -22.81
N GLN A 304 -8.93 7.96 -23.94
CA GLN A 304 -10.21 8.71 -23.97
C GLN A 304 -11.29 8.08 -23.07
N LYS A 305 -11.36 6.75 -23.04
CA LYS A 305 -12.33 6.04 -22.21
C LYS A 305 -11.99 6.15 -20.73
N LEU A 306 -10.69 6.07 -20.38
CA LEU A 306 -10.22 6.32 -19.02
C LEU A 306 -10.60 7.74 -18.56
N GLU A 307 -10.28 8.76 -19.36
CA GLU A 307 -10.55 10.17 -19.01
C GLU A 307 -12.04 10.43 -18.78
N SER A 308 -12.91 9.90 -19.67
CA SER A 308 -14.36 10.04 -19.52
C SER A 308 -14.89 9.40 -18.24
N LEU A 309 -14.28 8.31 -17.78
CA LEU A 309 -14.67 7.63 -16.54
C LEU A 309 -14.16 8.37 -15.31
N MET A 310 -12.94 8.89 -15.37
CA MET A 310 -12.39 9.75 -14.32
C MET A 310 -13.25 11.02 -14.14
N ASP A 311 -13.73 11.63 -15.23
CA ASP A 311 -14.64 12.78 -15.18
C ASP A 311 -15.97 12.46 -14.48
N ASP A 312 -16.50 11.24 -14.67
CA ASP A 312 -17.68 10.78 -13.93
C ASP A 312 -17.39 10.66 -12.45
N TYR A 313 -16.26 10.03 -12.09
CA TYR A 313 -15.89 9.79 -10.70
C TYR A 313 -15.67 11.09 -9.92
N GLU A 314 -15.07 12.10 -10.55
CA GLU A 314 -14.87 13.42 -9.94
C GLU A 314 -16.17 14.16 -9.69
N LYS A 315 -17.14 14.07 -10.61
CA LYS A 315 -18.46 14.71 -10.47
C LYS A 315 -19.25 14.16 -9.29
N ARG A 316 -19.02 12.89 -8.92
CA ARG A 316 -19.68 12.20 -7.79
C ARG A 316 -18.70 11.78 -6.70
N SER A 317 -17.62 12.54 -6.53
CA SER A 317 -16.52 12.20 -5.61
C SER A 317 -16.97 11.93 -4.16
N ASP A 318 -17.99 12.65 -3.68
CA ASP A 318 -18.58 12.46 -2.34
C ASP A 318 -19.43 11.18 -2.20
N GLU A 319 -19.82 10.56 -3.32
CA GLU A 319 -20.68 9.38 -3.38
C GLU A 319 -19.91 8.09 -3.74
N LEU A 320 -18.61 8.19 -4.01
CA LEU A 320 -17.80 7.04 -4.40
C LEU A 320 -17.70 6.02 -3.26
N SER A 321 -18.01 4.78 -3.59
CA SER A 321 -17.73 3.64 -2.72
C SER A 321 -16.21 3.47 -2.50
N ASN A 322 -15.81 2.76 -1.44
CA ASN A 322 -14.40 2.48 -1.17
C ASN A 322 -13.69 1.82 -2.36
N MET A 323 -14.37 0.90 -3.05
CA MET A 323 -13.85 0.25 -4.25
C MET A 323 -13.63 1.26 -5.38
N GLU A 324 -14.57 2.19 -5.59
CA GLU A 324 -14.43 3.21 -6.64
C GLU A 324 -13.34 4.23 -6.31
N GLN A 325 -13.13 4.55 -5.03
CA GLN A 325 -12.01 5.38 -4.59
C GLN A 325 -10.65 4.70 -4.88
N ASP A 326 -10.54 3.40 -4.62
CA ASP A 326 -9.35 2.62 -4.97
C ASP A 326 -9.19 2.49 -6.50
N GLN A 327 -10.27 2.32 -7.25
CA GLN A 327 -10.27 2.37 -8.72
C GLN A 327 -9.75 3.71 -9.23
N TYR A 328 -10.23 4.83 -8.68
CA TYR A 328 -9.78 6.16 -9.06
C TYR A 328 -8.28 6.34 -8.83
N ARG A 329 -7.75 5.82 -7.71
CA ARG A 329 -6.30 5.86 -7.42
C ARG A 329 -5.50 5.10 -8.48
N ASP A 330 -5.93 3.90 -8.86
CA ASP A 330 -5.29 3.13 -9.92
C ASP A 330 -5.42 3.81 -11.30
N MET A 331 -6.57 4.44 -11.59
CA MET A 331 -6.78 5.22 -12.81
C MET A 331 -5.78 6.38 -12.95
N ARG A 332 -5.40 7.05 -11.86
CA ARG A 332 -4.38 8.11 -11.89
C ARG A 332 -3.01 7.60 -12.35
N ILE A 333 -2.64 6.37 -11.98
CA ILE A 333 -1.39 5.75 -12.42
C ILE A 333 -1.46 5.39 -13.90
N VAL A 334 -2.61 4.88 -14.35
CA VAL A 334 -2.85 4.57 -15.76
C VAL A 334 -2.89 5.84 -16.62
N GLN A 335 -3.47 6.92 -16.12
CA GLN A 335 -3.48 8.22 -16.77
C GLN A 335 -2.06 8.73 -16.97
N GLU A 336 -1.22 8.66 -15.93
CA GLU A 336 0.20 9.02 -16.02
C GLU A 336 0.91 8.15 -17.07
N MET A 337 0.68 6.84 -17.06
CA MET A 337 1.25 5.93 -18.05
C MET A 337 0.89 6.35 -19.49
N TYR A 338 -0.39 6.64 -19.76
CA TYR A 338 -0.83 7.13 -21.07
C TYR A 338 -0.27 8.51 -21.41
N ALA A 339 -0.16 9.42 -20.42
CA ALA A 339 0.43 10.74 -20.63
C ALA A 339 1.90 10.65 -21.06
N ARG A 340 2.62 9.62 -20.57
CA ARG A 340 4.01 9.32 -20.97
C ARG A 340 4.13 8.58 -22.30
N GLY A 341 3.01 8.31 -22.98
CA GLY A 341 2.98 7.68 -24.31
C GLY A 341 3.06 6.15 -24.31
N PHE A 342 2.92 5.49 -23.16
CA PHE A 342 2.83 4.03 -23.11
C PHE A 342 1.38 3.58 -23.27
N GLU A 343 1.21 2.33 -23.74
CA GLU A 343 -0.11 1.78 -24.05
C GLU A 343 -0.24 0.35 -23.52
N PHE A 344 -1.47 -0.03 -23.21
CA PHE A 344 -1.81 -1.44 -23.08
C PHE A 344 -2.04 -2.06 -24.45
N MET A 345 -1.73 -3.34 -24.57
CA MET A 345 -2.19 -4.15 -25.68
C MET A 345 -3.46 -4.94 -25.29
N PRO A 346 -4.30 -5.32 -26.26
CA PRO A 346 -5.42 -6.21 -26.00
C PRO A 346 -4.95 -7.53 -25.40
N ILE A 347 -5.75 -8.09 -24.50
CA ILE A 347 -5.48 -9.41 -23.91
C ILE A 347 -5.45 -10.48 -25.00
N ASP A 348 -4.35 -11.23 -25.04
CA ASP A 348 -4.16 -12.44 -25.84
C ASP A 348 -4.11 -13.64 -24.89
N LEU A 349 -5.10 -14.53 -24.99
CA LEU A 349 -5.26 -15.68 -24.09
C LEU A 349 -4.08 -16.65 -24.10
N TYR A 350 -3.29 -16.67 -25.18
CA TYR A 350 -2.17 -17.60 -25.32
C TYR A 350 -0.83 -17.00 -24.84
N ARG A 351 -0.82 -15.70 -24.53
CA ARG A 351 0.39 -14.98 -24.08
C ARG A 351 0.24 -14.40 -22.67
N ALA A 352 -0.98 -13.99 -22.30
CA ALA A 352 -1.28 -13.37 -21.03
C ALA A 352 -1.05 -14.34 -19.85
N GLN A 353 -0.56 -13.79 -18.75
CA GLN A 353 -0.44 -14.50 -17.47
C GLN A 353 -1.67 -14.28 -16.59
N ALA A 354 -1.86 -15.18 -15.63
CA ALA A 354 -3.02 -15.16 -14.75
C ALA A 354 -3.03 -13.90 -13.86
N HIS A 355 -1.87 -13.58 -13.26
CA HIS A 355 -1.73 -12.57 -12.19
C HIS A 355 -0.65 -11.51 -12.44
N ARG A 356 -0.01 -11.52 -13.61
CA ARG A 356 1.13 -10.64 -13.89
C ARG A 356 0.97 -9.93 -15.22
N PHE A 357 1.12 -8.63 -15.19
CA PHE A 357 1.25 -7.80 -16.36
C PHE A 357 2.64 -8.03 -16.98
N GLN A 358 2.70 -8.09 -18.31
CA GLN A 358 3.92 -8.41 -19.04
C GLN A 358 4.29 -7.27 -19.98
N ILE A 359 5.59 -7.08 -20.21
CA ILE A 359 6.09 -6.16 -21.24
C ILE A 359 6.25 -6.95 -22.53
N ILE A 360 5.51 -6.56 -23.57
CA ILE A 360 5.48 -7.26 -24.85
C ILE A 360 5.48 -6.21 -25.96
N ASP A 361 6.45 -6.29 -26.88
CA ASP A 361 6.52 -5.45 -28.08
C ASP A 361 6.44 -3.93 -27.74
N GLY A 362 7.04 -3.52 -26.61
CA GLY A 362 7.03 -2.14 -26.13
C GLY A 362 5.72 -1.68 -25.48
N LYS A 363 4.74 -2.57 -25.30
CA LYS A 363 3.45 -2.34 -24.65
C LYS A 363 3.29 -3.20 -23.41
N ILE A 364 2.22 -2.95 -22.65
CA ILE A 364 1.88 -3.74 -21.47
C ILE A 364 0.71 -4.68 -21.80
N MET A 365 0.92 -5.97 -21.66
CA MET A 365 -0.12 -7.00 -21.68
C MET A 365 -0.74 -7.10 -20.28
N PRO A 366 -2.05 -6.85 -20.13
CA PRO A 366 -2.74 -7.03 -18.85
C PRO A 366 -2.82 -8.51 -18.44
N SER A 367 -2.87 -8.75 -17.14
CA SER A 367 -3.17 -10.09 -16.60
C SER A 367 -4.65 -10.45 -16.83
N LEU A 368 -4.98 -11.74 -16.75
CA LEU A 368 -6.36 -12.18 -16.93
C LEU A 368 -7.24 -11.80 -15.74
N ASP A 369 -6.71 -11.83 -14.52
CA ASP A 369 -7.46 -11.44 -13.31
C ASP A 369 -7.75 -9.94 -13.19
N ALA A 370 -7.17 -9.13 -14.08
CA ALA A 370 -7.55 -7.72 -14.24
C ALA A 370 -8.93 -7.54 -14.88
N ILE A 371 -9.52 -8.59 -15.46
CA ILE A 371 -10.86 -8.55 -16.06
C ILE A 371 -11.91 -8.63 -14.95
N GLU A 372 -12.87 -7.69 -14.95
CA GLU A 372 -13.91 -7.68 -13.92
C GLU A 372 -14.72 -8.99 -13.90
N GLY A 373 -14.84 -9.59 -12.71
CA GLY A 373 -15.54 -10.86 -12.51
C GLY A 373 -14.73 -12.12 -12.86
N LEU A 374 -13.48 -11.97 -13.32
CA LEU A 374 -12.57 -13.09 -13.56
C LEU A 374 -11.65 -13.28 -12.34
N GLY A 375 -12.09 -14.12 -11.41
CA GLY A 375 -11.33 -14.40 -10.19
C GLY A 375 -10.03 -15.19 -10.43
N ALA A 376 -9.13 -15.14 -9.44
CA ALA A 376 -7.78 -15.72 -9.54
C ALA A 376 -7.75 -17.18 -10.04
N VAL A 377 -8.62 -18.05 -9.48
CA VAL A 377 -8.71 -19.46 -9.89
C VAL A 377 -9.10 -19.61 -11.37
N ALA A 378 -10.01 -18.78 -11.86
CA ALA A 378 -10.41 -18.83 -13.26
C ALA A 378 -9.28 -18.34 -14.19
N ALA A 379 -8.51 -17.34 -13.76
CA ALA A 379 -7.34 -16.87 -14.48
C ALA A 379 -6.30 -18.00 -14.63
N ASP A 380 -5.99 -18.70 -13.53
CA ASP A 380 -5.07 -19.83 -13.53
C ASP A 380 -5.52 -20.95 -14.47
N THR A 381 -6.79 -21.36 -14.38
CA THR A 381 -7.30 -22.47 -15.20
C THR A 381 -7.37 -22.12 -16.68
N ILE A 382 -7.62 -20.85 -17.03
CA ILE A 382 -7.56 -20.39 -18.43
C ILE A 382 -6.13 -20.49 -18.95
N VAL A 383 -5.14 -19.96 -18.23
CA VAL A 383 -3.72 -20.02 -18.66
C VAL A 383 -3.26 -21.47 -18.80
N LEU A 384 -3.63 -22.34 -17.85
CA LEU A 384 -3.31 -23.76 -17.93
C LEU A 384 -3.95 -24.41 -19.15
N ALA A 385 -5.25 -24.19 -19.38
CA ALA A 385 -5.95 -24.76 -20.52
C ALA A 385 -5.41 -24.26 -21.87
N ALA A 386 -4.99 -23.00 -21.96
CA ALA A 386 -4.41 -22.42 -23.17
C ALA A 386 -3.06 -23.04 -23.56
N ARG A 387 -2.32 -23.63 -22.61
CA ARG A 387 -1.07 -24.37 -22.88
C ARG A 387 -1.30 -25.65 -23.68
N ASP A 388 -2.49 -26.24 -23.58
CA ASP A 388 -2.86 -27.47 -24.29
C ASP A 388 -3.24 -27.22 -25.77
N GLY A 389 -3.00 -26.00 -26.29
CA GLY A 389 -3.27 -25.60 -27.66
C GLY A 389 -4.46 -24.67 -27.80
N GLU A 390 -4.71 -24.21 -29.03
CA GLU A 390 -5.80 -23.26 -29.31
C GLU A 390 -7.18 -23.82 -28.95
N PHE A 391 -8.08 -22.94 -28.53
CA PHE A 391 -9.48 -23.29 -28.31
C PHE A 391 -10.20 -23.37 -29.65
N LEU A 392 -11.02 -24.41 -29.82
CA LEU A 392 -11.74 -24.63 -31.08
C LEU A 392 -13.09 -23.90 -31.14
N SER A 393 -13.70 -23.67 -29.98
CA SER A 393 -14.98 -22.98 -29.81
C SER A 393 -15.12 -22.46 -28.38
N LYS A 394 -16.15 -21.64 -28.14
CA LYS A 394 -16.50 -21.17 -26.80
C LYS A 394 -16.91 -22.32 -25.88
N ASP A 395 -17.55 -23.37 -26.42
CA ASP A 395 -17.80 -24.61 -25.69
C ASP A 395 -16.52 -25.31 -25.24
N ASP A 396 -15.55 -25.44 -26.16
CA ASP A 396 -14.25 -26.04 -25.85
C ASP A 396 -13.50 -25.25 -24.79
N PHE A 397 -13.49 -23.91 -24.93
CA PHE A 397 -12.94 -22.99 -23.96
C PHE A 397 -13.54 -23.19 -22.56
N ARG A 398 -14.87 -23.14 -22.43
CA ARG A 398 -15.56 -23.29 -21.14
C ARG A 398 -15.24 -24.63 -20.48
N ARG A 399 -15.22 -25.71 -21.27
CA ARG A 399 -14.95 -27.06 -20.78
C ARG A 399 -13.50 -27.21 -20.32
N ARG A 400 -12.52 -26.80 -21.14
CA ARG A 400 -11.09 -26.95 -20.84
C ARG A 400 -10.63 -26.02 -19.73
N ALA A 401 -11.02 -24.75 -19.78
CA ALA A 401 -10.68 -23.76 -18.76
C ALA A 401 -11.53 -23.89 -17.49
N LYS A 402 -12.55 -24.76 -17.47
CA LYS A 402 -13.46 -24.97 -16.34
C LYS A 402 -14.13 -23.68 -15.86
N VAL A 403 -14.50 -22.81 -16.80
CA VAL A 403 -15.13 -21.51 -16.49
C VAL A 403 -16.62 -21.50 -16.83
N GLY A 404 -17.38 -20.76 -16.03
CA GLY A 404 -18.82 -20.59 -16.24
C GLY A 404 -19.16 -19.74 -17.46
N LYS A 405 -20.42 -19.81 -17.89
CA LYS A 405 -20.94 -19.03 -19.03
C LYS A 405 -20.72 -17.52 -18.88
N SER A 406 -20.89 -16.97 -17.67
CA SER A 406 -20.70 -15.54 -17.39
C SER A 406 -19.30 -15.03 -17.79
N ILE A 407 -18.26 -15.80 -17.48
CA ILE A 407 -16.87 -15.46 -17.85
C ILE A 407 -16.69 -15.51 -19.36
N SER A 408 -17.18 -16.57 -20.01
CA SER A 408 -17.13 -16.71 -21.47
C SER A 408 -17.87 -15.58 -22.21
N ASP A 409 -19.04 -15.17 -21.70
CA ASP A 409 -19.83 -14.07 -22.26
C ASP A 409 -19.09 -12.73 -22.07
N THR A 410 -18.44 -12.54 -20.92
CA THR A 410 -17.60 -11.37 -20.63
C THR A 410 -16.42 -11.28 -21.60
N LEU A 411 -15.64 -12.35 -21.75
CA LEU A 411 -14.51 -12.38 -22.69
C LEU A 411 -14.96 -12.19 -24.15
N SER A 412 -16.13 -12.71 -24.52
CA SER A 412 -16.73 -12.49 -25.84
C SER A 412 -17.10 -11.01 -26.05
N ARG A 413 -17.74 -10.37 -25.06
CA ARG A 413 -18.09 -8.94 -25.09
C ARG A 413 -16.86 -8.04 -25.21
N LEU A 414 -15.74 -8.46 -24.63
CA LEU A 414 -14.44 -7.76 -24.72
C LEU A 414 -13.70 -8.04 -26.03
N GLY A 415 -14.25 -8.89 -26.89
CA GLY A 415 -13.66 -9.25 -28.18
C GLY A 415 -12.48 -10.21 -28.08
N ILE A 416 -12.23 -10.81 -26.91
CA ILE A 416 -11.12 -11.74 -26.67
C ILE A 416 -11.43 -13.12 -27.30
N LEU A 417 -12.70 -13.54 -27.29
CA LEU A 417 -13.17 -14.79 -27.92
C LEU A 417 -13.88 -14.55 -29.27
N LYS A 418 -13.66 -13.40 -29.92
CA LYS A 418 -14.45 -12.99 -31.11
C LYS A 418 -14.28 -13.94 -32.31
N ASP A 419 -13.12 -14.57 -32.43
CA ASP A 419 -12.76 -15.43 -33.56
C ASP A 419 -13.18 -16.90 -33.32
N LEU A 420 -13.75 -17.22 -32.15
CA LEU A 420 -14.21 -18.57 -31.82
C LEU A 420 -15.69 -18.76 -32.15
N PRO A 421 -16.05 -19.85 -32.85
CA PRO A 421 -17.45 -20.25 -33.01
C PRO A 421 -18.06 -20.67 -31.66
N GLU A 422 -19.38 -20.66 -31.54
CA GLU A 422 -20.07 -21.08 -30.31
C GLU A 422 -19.79 -22.55 -29.97
N THR A 423 -19.89 -23.45 -30.95
CA THR A 423 -19.73 -24.89 -30.76
C THR A 423 -18.83 -25.50 -31.85
N ASN A 424 -18.18 -26.62 -31.52
CA ASN A 424 -17.50 -27.44 -32.52
C ASN A 424 -18.57 -28.23 -33.31
N GLN A 425 -18.53 -28.18 -34.64
CA GLN A 425 -19.43 -28.98 -35.48
C GLN A 425 -18.92 -30.43 -35.70
N ILE A 426 -17.64 -30.69 -35.40
CA ILE A 426 -16.95 -31.95 -35.66
C ILE A 426 -16.01 -32.25 -34.48
N SER A 427 -16.08 -33.46 -33.93
CA SER A 427 -15.15 -33.98 -32.91
C SER A 427 -14.44 -35.22 -33.46
N LEU A 428 -13.11 -35.20 -33.50
CA LEU A 428 -12.31 -36.29 -34.09
C LEU A 428 -12.53 -37.64 -33.39
N PHE A 429 -12.81 -37.64 -32.08
CA PHE A 429 -13.06 -38.87 -31.33
C PHE A 429 -14.41 -39.52 -31.64
N ASP A 430 -15.36 -38.78 -32.21
CA ASP A 430 -16.64 -39.35 -32.64
C ASP A 430 -16.44 -40.27 -33.86
N PHE A 431 -15.42 -39.98 -34.69
CA PHE A 431 -15.05 -40.80 -35.85
C PHE A 431 -14.13 -41.98 -35.49
N VAL A 432 -13.45 -41.94 -34.35
CA VAL A 432 -12.54 -43.01 -33.90
C VAL A 432 -13.29 -44.13 -33.15
N LYS A 433 -14.52 -43.88 -32.67
CA LYS A 433 -15.36 -44.93 -32.07
C LYS A 433 -16.08 -45.82 -33.08
N GLU A 434 -16.07 -45.45 -34.36
CA GLU A 434 -16.69 -46.22 -35.45
C GLU A 434 -15.68 -47.04 -36.28
N ALA A 435 -14.41 -47.09 -35.88
CA ALA A 435 -13.38 -47.97 -36.44
C ALA A 435 -12.95 -49.01 -35.41
#